data_AF-A0A1N7N202-F1
#
_entry.id   AF-A0A1N7N202-F1
#
_cell.length_a   1.000
_cell.length_b   1.000
_cell.length_c   1.000
_cell.angle_alpha   90.00
_cell.angle_beta   90.00
_cell.angle_gamma   90.00
#
_symmetry.space_group_name_H-M   'P 1'
#
loop_
_entity.id
_entity.type
_entity.pdbx_description
1 polymer ?
#
loop_
_entity_poly.entity_id
_entity_poly.type
_entity_poly.pdbx_seq_one_letter_code
_entity_poly.pdbx_strand_id
1 'polypeptide(L)'
;MANDGEKTGVDTLLNRLTTRKQPWKIMLTGNAADPVSGETREALGRILDLMLGVGHLTLHTAGGGVLNVTRDYSGDYLAEVDRRIAAIFSADPQITAIAFPKHTATPDDPHWSPNGKARAALAAARQAGDIAPDEAIRHMKAMHAATQAEGQDHGKKDH
;
A
#
# COMPACT_ATOMS: atom_id res chain seq x y z
N MET A 1 -27.42 33.68 25.03
CA MET A 1 -25.95 33.77 24.82
C MET A 1 -25.52 32.43 24.24
N ALA A 2 -25.37 32.35 22.92
CA ALA A 2 -24.92 31.14 22.24
C ALA A 2 -23.39 31.15 22.22
N ASN A 3 -22.79 30.11 22.80
CA ASN A 3 -21.35 29.92 22.84
C ASN A 3 -20.97 29.24 21.51
N ASP A 4 -20.56 30.03 20.52
CA ASP A 4 -20.00 29.51 19.27
C ASP A 4 -18.67 28.84 19.60
N GLY A 5 -18.70 27.51 19.71
CA GLY A 5 -17.52 26.68 19.82
C GLY A 5 -16.65 26.86 18.59
N GLU A 6 -15.62 27.69 18.74
CA GLU A 6 -14.57 27.92 17.77
C GLU A 6 -13.95 26.56 17.37
N LYS A 7 -14.41 26.00 16.25
CA LYS A 7 -13.82 24.81 15.64
C LYS A 7 -12.37 25.15 15.33
N THR A 8 -11.47 24.59 16.11
CA THR A 8 -10.06 24.94 16.06
C THR A 8 -9.48 24.57 14.69
N GLY A 9 -8.41 25.26 14.28
CA GLY A 9 -7.68 24.91 13.05
C GLY A 9 -7.18 23.46 13.03
N VAL A 10 -6.97 22.86 14.21
CA VAL A 10 -6.61 21.45 14.35
C VAL A 10 -7.79 20.53 14.07
N ASP A 11 -9.02 20.84 14.49
CA ASP A 11 -10.22 20.08 14.11
C ASP A 11 -10.45 20.12 12.60
N THR A 12 -10.17 21.26 11.98
CA THR A 12 -10.29 21.42 10.52
C THR A 12 -9.21 20.66 9.76
N LEU A 13 -7.97 20.61 10.28
CA LEU A 13 -6.87 19.79 9.74
C LEU A 13 -7.15 18.30 9.90
N LEU A 14 -7.60 17.87 11.08
CA LEU A 14 -8.03 16.50 11.35
C LEU A 14 -9.16 16.11 10.40
N ASN A 15 -10.14 16.99 10.18
CA ASN A 15 -11.26 16.71 9.28
C ASN A 15 -10.85 16.66 7.79
N ARG A 16 -9.78 17.36 7.40
CA ARG A 16 -9.18 17.27 6.05
C ARG A 16 -8.36 16.00 5.85
N LEU A 17 -7.74 15.48 6.91
CA LEU A 17 -7.06 14.19 6.89
C LEU A 17 -8.07 13.04 6.82
N THR A 18 -9.19 13.13 7.54
CA THR A 18 -10.24 12.07 7.59
C THR A 18 -11.13 12.00 6.35
N THR A 19 -11.21 13.05 5.54
CA THR A 19 -12.04 13.10 4.31
C THR A 19 -11.28 12.67 3.06
N ARG A 20 -9.96 12.46 3.14
CA ARG A 20 -9.23 11.82 2.04
C ARG A 20 -9.59 10.34 1.99
N LYS A 21 -10.16 9.90 0.86
CA LYS A 21 -10.30 8.48 0.55
C LYS A 21 -8.91 7.85 0.68
N GLN A 22 -8.71 7.03 1.70
CA GLN A 22 -7.42 6.42 2.01
C GLN A 22 -6.95 5.64 0.78
N PRO A 23 -5.70 5.83 0.33
CA PRO A 23 -5.14 5.06 -0.78
C PRO A 23 -4.81 3.60 -0.39
N TRP A 24 -5.08 3.25 0.86
CA TRP A 24 -4.81 1.95 1.46
C TRP A 24 -5.99 1.52 2.31
N LYS A 25 -6.08 0.22 2.59
CA LYS A 25 -7.02 -0.39 3.56
C LYS A 25 -6.23 -1.09 4.66
N ILE A 26 -6.84 -1.35 5.81
CA ILE A 26 -6.17 -2.17 6.82
C ILE A 26 -6.18 -3.65 6.38
N MET A 27 -5.03 -4.29 6.51
CA MET A 27 -4.89 -5.74 6.44
C MET A 27 -4.62 -6.27 7.85
N LEU A 28 -5.39 -7.28 8.26
CA LEU A 28 -5.21 -7.99 9.52
C LEU A 28 -4.64 -9.37 9.21
N THR A 29 -3.50 -9.71 9.79
CA THR A 29 -2.89 -11.04 9.68
C THR A 29 -2.60 -11.60 11.07
N GLY A 30 -2.73 -12.91 11.26
CA GLY A 30 -2.51 -13.56 12.55
C GLY A 30 -3.71 -14.37 13.00
N ASN A 31 -3.67 -14.82 14.25
CA ASN A 31 -4.67 -15.72 14.80
C ASN A 31 -5.53 -14.98 15.84
N ALA A 32 -6.82 -14.86 15.56
CA ALA A 32 -7.81 -14.43 16.52
C ALA A 32 -9.01 -15.37 16.46
N ALA A 33 -9.52 -15.73 17.64
CA ALA A 33 -10.71 -16.57 17.74
C ALA A 33 -11.96 -15.86 17.18
N ASP A 34 -12.03 -14.54 17.38
CA ASP A 34 -13.16 -13.72 16.97
C ASP A 34 -12.79 -12.68 15.91
N PRO A 35 -13.69 -12.38 14.96
CA PRO A 35 -13.48 -11.35 13.97
C PRO A 35 -13.46 -9.95 14.61
N VAL A 36 -12.55 -9.10 14.14
CA VAL A 36 -12.48 -7.69 14.56
C VAL A 36 -13.63 -6.89 13.94
N SER A 37 -14.40 -6.18 14.79
CA SER A 37 -15.57 -5.41 14.37
C SER A 37 -15.23 -4.29 13.36
N GLY A 38 -16.21 -3.89 12.54
CA GLY A 38 -16.04 -2.81 11.56
C GLY A 38 -15.61 -1.48 12.20
N GLU A 39 -16.21 -1.11 13.34
CA GLU A 39 -15.86 0.10 14.09
C GLU A 39 -14.40 0.06 14.59
N THR A 40 -13.96 -1.08 15.13
CA THR A 40 -12.57 -1.25 15.55
C THR A 40 -11.62 -1.16 14.35
N ARG A 41 -11.99 -1.73 13.20
CA ARG A 41 -11.20 -1.63 11.96
C ARG A 41 -11.04 -0.18 11.50
N GLU A 42 -12.12 0.61 11.55
CA GLU A 42 -12.05 2.04 11.23
C GLU A 42 -11.16 2.82 12.20
N ALA A 43 -11.28 2.56 13.50
CA ALA A 43 -10.44 3.19 14.52
C ALA A 43 -8.95 2.88 14.31
N LEU A 44 -8.61 1.63 13.99
CA LEU A 44 -7.24 1.22 13.66
C LEU A 44 -6.72 1.93 12.40
N GLY A 45 -7.57 2.07 11.39
CA GLY A 45 -7.25 2.86 10.19
C GLY A 45 -6.91 4.32 10.54
N ARG A 46 -7.71 4.95 11.41
CA ARG A 46 -7.45 6.33 11.86
C ARG A 46 -6.16 6.45 12.67
N ILE A 47 -5.84 5.49 13.53
CA ILE A 47 -4.57 5.47 14.27
C ILE A 47 -3.39 5.44 13.29
N LEU A 48 -3.46 4.59 12.27
CA LEU A 48 -2.42 4.53 11.24
C LEU A 48 -2.36 5.84 10.44
N ASP A 49 -3.47 6.49 10.08
CA ASP A 49 -3.39 7.81 9.42
C ASP A 49 -2.68 8.88 10.26
N LEU A 50 -2.91 8.88 11.58
CA LEU A 50 -2.26 9.82 12.50
C LEU A 50 -0.78 9.50 12.70
N MET A 51 -0.40 8.22 12.61
CA MET A 51 0.96 7.76 12.84
C MET A 51 1.63 7.29 11.54
N LEU A 52 1.89 8.21 10.61
CA LEU A 52 2.49 7.92 9.30
C LEU A 52 3.83 7.16 9.40
N GLY A 53 4.61 7.36 10.47
CA GLY A 53 5.89 6.67 10.69
C GLY A 53 5.78 5.24 11.22
N VAL A 54 4.60 4.81 11.68
CA VAL A 54 4.38 3.46 12.22
C VAL A 54 3.93 2.54 11.09
N GLY A 55 4.74 1.52 10.79
CA GLY A 55 4.46 0.59 9.69
C GLY A 55 3.40 -0.47 9.99
N HIS A 56 3.21 -0.82 11.27
CA HIS A 56 2.24 -1.82 11.71
C HIS A 56 1.83 -1.61 13.17
N LEU A 57 0.67 -2.14 13.56
CA LEU A 57 0.21 -2.25 14.94
C LEU A 57 0.09 -3.72 15.33
N THR A 58 0.32 -4.04 16.59
CA THR A 58 0.07 -5.37 17.13
C THR A 58 -1.10 -5.32 18.10
N LEU A 59 -2.09 -6.18 17.89
CA LEU A 59 -3.26 -6.35 18.75
C LEU A 59 -3.16 -7.69 19.47
N HIS A 60 -3.39 -7.66 20.77
CA HIS A 60 -3.54 -8.86 21.59
C HIS A 60 -5.03 -9.04 21.91
N THR A 61 -5.55 -10.24 21.65
CA THR A 61 -6.96 -10.57 21.93
C THR A 61 -7.08 -11.28 23.27
N ALA A 62 -8.26 -11.20 23.89
CA ALA A 62 -8.53 -11.85 25.17
C ALA A 62 -8.36 -13.39 25.12
N GLY A 63 -8.53 -14.00 23.95
CA GLY A 63 -8.26 -15.41 23.70
C GLY A 63 -6.78 -15.77 23.53
N GLY A 64 -5.85 -14.85 23.83
CA GLY A 64 -4.40 -15.04 23.64
C GLY A 64 -3.95 -14.95 22.18
N GLY A 65 -4.83 -14.55 21.27
CA GLY A 65 -4.51 -14.33 19.87
C GLY A 65 -3.69 -13.07 19.64
N VAL A 66 -2.87 -13.07 18.60
CA VAL A 66 -2.08 -11.91 18.19
C VAL A 66 -2.41 -11.60 16.74
N LEU A 67 -2.83 -10.37 16.49
CA LEU A 67 -3.09 -9.84 15.15
C LEU A 67 -2.10 -8.73 14.83
N ASN A 68 -1.54 -8.77 13.64
CA ASN A 68 -0.77 -7.69 13.06
C ASN A 68 -1.67 -6.87 12.13
N VAL A 69 -1.66 -5.56 12.30
CA VAL A 69 -2.43 -4.60 11.51
C VAL A 69 -1.46 -3.80 10.67
N THR A 70 -1.57 -3.87 9.35
CA THR A 70 -0.73 -3.13 8.41
C THR A 70 -1.57 -2.29 7.46
N ARG A 71 -0.96 -1.25 6.89
CA ARG A 71 -1.51 -0.59 5.71
C ARG A 71 -1.30 -1.51 4.51
N ASP A 72 -2.37 -1.78 3.79
CA ASP A 72 -2.35 -2.50 2.53
C ASP A 72 -2.71 -1.55 1.41
N TYR A 73 -1.73 -1.27 0.56
CA TYR A 73 -1.85 -0.36 -0.57
C TYR A 73 -2.18 -1.17 -1.82
N SER A 74 -3.14 -0.69 -2.62
CA SER A 74 -3.41 -1.35 -3.89
C SER A 74 -2.17 -1.35 -4.79
N GLY A 75 -2.03 -2.39 -5.62
CA GLY A 75 -0.94 -2.47 -6.60
C GLY A 75 -0.90 -1.25 -7.52
N ASP A 76 -2.06 -0.70 -7.90
CA ASP A 76 -2.16 0.51 -8.72
C ASP A 76 -1.58 1.75 -8.03
N TYR A 77 -1.80 1.89 -6.72
CA TYR A 77 -1.23 2.98 -5.94
C TYR A 77 0.29 2.86 -5.89
N LEU A 78 0.82 1.66 -5.66
CA LEU A 78 2.26 1.43 -5.63
C LEU A 78 2.91 1.61 -7.01
N ALA A 79 2.20 1.27 -8.10
CA ALA A 79 2.67 1.53 -9.46
C ALA A 79 2.73 3.04 -9.78
N GLU A 80 1.81 3.85 -9.21
CA GLU A 80 1.88 5.31 -9.31
C GLU A 80 3.07 5.90 -8.54
N VAL A 81 3.43 5.30 -7.40
CA VAL A 81 4.65 5.67 -6.67
C VAL A 81 5.89 5.45 -7.54
N ASP A 82 6.03 4.26 -8.13
CA ASP A 82 7.15 3.94 -9.03
C ASP A 82 7.24 4.92 -10.21
N ARG A 83 6.10 5.26 -10.83
CA ARG A 83 6.05 6.26 -11.92
C ARG A 83 6.57 7.62 -11.49
N ARG A 84 6.22 8.06 -10.27
CA ARG A 84 6.67 9.35 -9.72
C ARG A 84 8.15 9.34 -9.41
N ILE A 85 8.68 8.25 -8.86
CA ILE A 85 10.10 8.07 -8.61
C ILE A 85 10.88 8.19 -9.93
N ALA A 86 10.48 7.45 -10.97
CA ALA A 86 11.11 7.52 -12.28
C ALA A 86 11.02 8.92 -12.91
N ALA A 87 9.88 9.61 -12.74
CA ALA A 87 9.69 10.98 -13.23
C ALA A 87 10.62 11.98 -12.54
N ILE A 88 10.88 11.82 -11.23
CA ILE A 88 11.85 12.65 -10.49
C ILE A 88 13.25 12.49 -11.08
N PHE A 89 13.72 11.24 -11.26
CA PHE A 89 15.03 10.98 -11.85
C PHE A 89 15.17 11.51 -13.29
N SER A 90 14.08 11.47 -14.07
CA SER A 90 14.07 12.00 -15.44
C SER A 90 14.07 13.53 -15.47
N ALA A 91 13.36 14.18 -14.54
CA ALA A 91 13.23 15.63 -14.49
C ALA A 91 14.48 16.30 -13.90
N ASP A 92 15.16 15.63 -12.97
CA ASP A 92 16.31 16.18 -12.28
C ASP A 92 17.48 15.18 -12.21
N PRO A 93 18.37 15.17 -13.22
CA PRO A 93 19.50 14.22 -13.28
C PRO A 93 20.52 14.36 -12.15
N GLN A 94 20.48 15.44 -11.35
CA GLN A 94 21.37 15.58 -10.18
C GLN A 94 20.94 14.69 -9.00
N ILE A 95 19.68 14.23 -8.98
CA ILE A 95 19.17 13.31 -7.97
C ILE A 95 19.53 11.89 -8.38
N THR A 96 20.46 11.27 -7.66
CA THR A 96 20.94 9.91 -8.00
C THR A 96 20.33 8.81 -7.13
N ALA A 97 19.62 9.16 -6.06
CA ALA A 97 18.97 8.21 -5.17
C ALA A 97 17.81 8.84 -4.38
N ILE A 98 16.80 8.04 -4.08
CA ILE A 98 15.74 8.36 -3.12
C ILE A 98 15.72 7.26 -2.06
N ALA A 99 16.08 7.62 -0.82
CA ALA A 99 16.13 6.68 0.29
C ALA A 99 14.81 6.67 1.07
N PHE A 100 14.37 5.47 1.42
CA PHE A 100 13.24 5.22 2.30
C PHE A 100 13.67 4.22 3.39
N PRO A 101 12.83 3.96 4.41
CA PRO A 101 13.13 2.91 5.37
C PRO A 101 13.34 1.55 4.69
N LYS A 102 14.55 0.98 4.82
CA LYS A 102 14.97 -0.35 4.31
C LYS A 102 15.06 -0.50 2.79
N HIS A 103 14.90 0.57 2.00
CA HIS A 103 15.08 0.51 0.55
C HIS A 103 15.50 1.86 -0.01
N THR A 104 16.31 1.82 -1.07
CA THR A 104 16.75 2.99 -1.82
C THR A 104 16.44 2.76 -3.28
N ALA A 105 15.71 3.69 -3.89
CA ALA A 105 15.47 3.72 -5.32
C ALA A 105 16.57 4.52 -6.02
N THR A 106 16.94 4.12 -7.23
CA THR A 106 17.95 4.77 -8.08
C THR A 106 17.40 4.95 -9.50
N PRO A 107 18.06 5.73 -10.37
CA PRO A 107 17.67 5.82 -11.78
C PRO A 107 17.60 4.45 -12.48
N ASP A 108 18.49 3.53 -12.13
CA ASP A 108 18.54 2.17 -12.71
C ASP A 108 17.53 1.21 -12.08
N ASP A 109 17.11 1.46 -10.82
CA ASP A 109 16.06 0.72 -10.12
C ASP A 109 15.10 1.69 -9.41
N PRO A 110 14.14 2.30 -10.14
CA PRO A 110 13.22 3.28 -9.58
C PRO A 110 12.03 2.63 -8.84
N HIS A 111 12.05 1.32 -8.59
CA HIS A 111 10.89 0.57 -8.12
C HIS A 111 10.86 0.43 -6.60
N TRP A 112 9.87 1.07 -5.97
CA TRP A 112 9.49 0.82 -4.59
C TRP A 112 8.66 -0.45 -4.46
N SER A 113 7.73 -0.64 -5.40
CA SER A 113 6.70 -1.68 -5.32
C SER A 113 7.27 -3.11 -5.53
N PRO A 114 6.78 -4.13 -4.80
CA PRO A 114 7.17 -5.52 -5.06
C PRO A 114 6.91 -5.95 -6.51
N ASN A 115 5.79 -5.53 -7.10
CA ASN A 115 5.46 -5.81 -8.49
C ASN A 115 6.41 -5.09 -9.47
N GLY A 116 6.79 -3.85 -9.21
CA GLY A 116 7.77 -3.10 -10.00
C GLY A 116 9.12 -3.83 -10.02
N LYS A 117 9.61 -4.24 -8.85
CA LYS A 117 10.84 -5.03 -8.71
C LYS A 117 10.76 -6.37 -9.43
N ALA A 118 9.64 -7.10 -9.29
CA ALA A 118 9.45 -8.38 -9.99
C ALA A 118 9.44 -8.21 -11.52
N ARG A 119 8.82 -7.15 -12.04
CA ARG A 119 8.82 -6.83 -13.46
C ARG A 119 10.21 -6.44 -13.96
N ALA A 120 10.96 -5.64 -13.19
CA ALA A 120 12.34 -5.28 -13.51
C ALA A 120 13.24 -6.51 -13.53
N ALA A 121 13.12 -7.40 -12.53
CA ALA A 121 13.86 -8.66 -12.48
C ALA A 121 13.57 -9.56 -13.69
N LEU A 122 12.29 -9.68 -14.10
CA LEU A 122 11.92 -10.42 -15.31
C LEU A 122 12.47 -9.78 -16.59
N ALA A 123 12.48 -8.45 -16.69
CA ALA A 123 13.07 -7.75 -17.82
C ALA A 123 14.58 -7.94 -17.89
N ALA A 124 15.28 -7.87 -16.76
CA ALA A 124 16.71 -8.13 -16.65
C ALA A 124 17.05 -9.59 -17.01
N ALA A 125 16.30 -10.57 -16.49
CA ALA A 125 16.48 -11.98 -16.85
C ALA A 125 16.24 -12.23 -18.34
N ARG A 126 15.28 -11.52 -18.95
CA ARG A 126 15.08 -11.57 -20.41
C ARG A 126 16.25 -10.96 -21.18
N GLN A 127 16.81 -9.83 -20.72
CA GLN A 127 17.97 -9.20 -21.35
C GLN A 127 19.24 -10.06 -21.20
N ALA A 128 19.37 -10.78 -20.08
CA ALA A 128 20.45 -11.74 -19.84
C ALA A 128 20.30 -13.03 -20.67
N GLY A 129 19.11 -13.28 -21.25
CA GLY A 129 18.81 -14.49 -22.01
C GLY A 129 18.43 -15.69 -21.15
N ASP A 130 18.25 -15.50 -19.84
CA ASP A 130 17.95 -16.55 -18.86
C ASP A 130 16.50 -17.06 -18.96
N ILE A 131 15.61 -16.31 -19.61
CA ILE A 131 14.19 -16.66 -19.78
C ILE A 131 13.76 -16.44 -21.23
N ALA A 132 13.11 -17.44 -21.82
CA ALA A 132 12.56 -17.35 -23.16
C ALA A 132 11.38 -16.34 -23.23
N PRO A 133 11.19 -15.62 -24.35
CA PRO A 133 10.17 -14.57 -24.48
C PRO A 133 8.74 -15.01 -24.10
N ASP A 134 8.36 -16.25 -24.42
CA ASP A 134 7.02 -16.79 -24.16
C ASP A 134 6.79 -17.15 -22.69
N GLU A 135 7.86 -17.40 -21.95
CA GLU A 135 7.83 -17.65 -20.50
C GLU A 135 7.72 -16.33 -19.73
N ALA A 136 8.44 -15.29 -20.17
CA ALA A 136 8.28 -13.94 -19.63
C ALA A 136 6.86 -13.38 -19.84
N ILE A 137 6.25 -13.62 -21.01
CA ILE A 137 4.85 -13.22 -21.30
C ILE A 137 3.87 -13.96 -20.40
N ARG A 138 4.10 -15.25 -20.12
CA ARG A 138 3.26 -16.03 -19.19
C ARG A 138 3.35 -15.49 -17.76
N HIS A 139 4.54 -15.16 -17.27
CA HIS A 139 4.71 -14.55 -15.95
C HIS A 139 4.06 -13.16 -15.86
N MET A 140 4.17 -12.32 -16.88
CA MET A 140 3.48 -11.03 -16.91
C MET A 140 1.96 -11.19 -16.91
N LYS A 141 1.41 -12.11 -17.72
CA LYS A 141 -0.04 -12.40 -17.73
C LYS A 141 -0.52 -12.92 -16.38
N ALA A 142 0.25 -13.77 -15.70
CA ALA A 142 -0.09 -14.27 -14.37
C ALA A 142 -0.12 -13.14 -13.32
N MET A 143 0.84 -12.22 -13.33
CA MET A 143 0.84 -11.05 -12.44
C MET A 143 -0.33 -10.10 -12.70
N HIS A 144 -0.68 -9.87 -13.97
CA HIS A 144 -1.85 -9.07 -14.33
C HIS A 144 -3.17 -9.73 -13.90
N ALA A 145 -3.29 -11.05 -14.03
CA ALA A 145 -4.48 -11.78 -13.58
C ALA A 145 -4.62 -11.80 -12.03
N ALA A 146 -3.51 -11.93 -11.30
CA ALA A 146 -3.52 -11.85 -9.83
C ALA A 146 -3.95 -10.45 -9.33
N THR A 147 -3.47 -9.39 -9.99
CA THR A 147 -3.85 -8.01 -9.68
C THR A 147 -5.34 -7.72 -9.97
N GLN A 148 -5.93 -8.40 -10.97
CA GLN A 148 -7.35 -8.26 -11.31
C GLN A 148 -8.27 -9.07 -10.38
N ALA A 149 -7.83 -10.23 -9.90
CA ALA A 149 -8.60 -11.06 -8.98
C ALA A 149 -8.80 -10.42 -7.60
N GLU A 150 -7.82 -9.66 -7.10
CA GLU A 150 -7.91 -8.93 -5.82
C GLU A 150 -8.86 -7.71 -5.88
N GLY A 151 -9.21 -7.24 -7.10
CA GLY A 151 -10.13 -6.13 -7.32
C GLY A 151 -11.61 -6.53 -7.46
N GLN A 152 -11.93 -7.83 -7.54
CA GLN A 152 -13.25 -8.28 -8.03
C GLN A 152 -14.07 -9.14 -7.03
N ASP A 153 -13.64 -9.28 -5.78
CA ASP A 153 -14.44 -9.97 -4.74
C ASP A 153 -15.34 -9.02 -3.94
N HIS A 154 -16.18 -8.24 -4.61
CA HIS A 154 -17.33 -7.57 -3.99
C HIS A 154 -18.51 -7.62 -4.96
N GLY A 155 -19.23 -8.74 -4.98
CA GLY A 155 -20.46 -8.79 -5.74
C GLY A 155 -21.06 -10.17 -5.99
N LYS A 156 -21.17 -11.01 -4.96
CA LYS A 156 -22.18 -12.07 -4.96
C LYS A 156 -22.77 -12.26 -3.57
N LYS A 157 -23.92 -11.63 -3.34
CA LYS A 157 -24.97 -12.23 -2.52
C LYS A 157 -26.24 -12.24 -3.34
N ASP A 158 -26.68 -13.47 -3.57
CA ASP A 158 -27.83 -13.86 -4.35
C ASP A 158 -29.13 -13.33 -3.72
N HIS A 159 -30.13 -13.14 -4.59
CA HIS A 159 -31.52 -12.87 -4.23
C HIS A 159 -32.21 -14.17 -3.77
#